data_AF-A0AAN7CST7-F1
#
_entry.id   AF-A0AAN7CST7-F1
#
_cell.length_a   1.000
_cell.length_b   1.000
_cell.length_c   1.000
_cell.angle_alpha   90.00
_cell.angle_beta   90.00
_cell.angle_gamma   90.00
#
_symmetry.space_group_name_H-M   'P 1'
#
loop_
_entity.id
_entity.type
_entity.pdbx_description
1 polymer ?
#
loop_
_entity_poly.entity_id
_entity_poly.type
_entity_poly.pdbx_seq_one_letter_code
_entity_poly.pdbx_strand_id
1 'polypeptide(L)'
;MKLSSSLLIAAQLLSALALPAPKEAGQVTSVSATPTTAAEPVATTTAAAGGEAGAGEGEAGAGEGEAGAGEGEAGAGEGEGEENEVEQEAEFGAVIQLGGGDVKTDTLFPPGTNGRLEVEFQNQQGRQLRVTENTNPAPPPAGFVALEPVSYKVELSGGRAGAQGLTLQRIDYILNENNTLDISTGQVARFCAEANSFVFGEGELEFEAEENELTLTVENMVGEWAVFLPDAAAGGGAEAGAGAGAEADAGEGADAGADAGADAGADAGGCGAGTTCRALLDALQQLIGGGAAAAPGAAKA
;
A
#
# COMPACT_ATOMS: atom_id res chain seq x y z
N MET A 1 -6.83 -47.54 -34.35
CA MET A 1 -6.74 -48.04 -32.96
C MET A 1 -7.38 -46.96 -32.09
N LYS A 2 -8.70 -46.99 -31.85
CA LYS A 2 -9.42 -47.69 -30.77
C LYS A 2 -8.85 -47.43 -29.36
N LEU A 3 -9.49 -46.46 -28.69
CA LEU A 3 -10.08 -46.48 -27.33
C LEU A 3 -9.21 -46.55 -26.06
N SER A 4 -9.76 -45.87 -25.04
CA SER A 4 -9.64 -46.06 -23.59
C SER A 4 -8.47 -45.37 -22.87
N SER A 5 -8.61 -44.77 -21.69
CA SER A 5 -9.72 -44.50 -20.73
C SER A 5 -9.11 -43.54 -19.69
N SER A 6 -9.70 -42.39 -19.37
CA SER A 6 -10.65 -42.16 -18.25
C SER A 6 -10.18 -42.61 -16.84
N LEU A 7 -10.33 -41.66 -15.90
CA LEU A 7 -10.59 -41.78 -14.46
C LEU A 7 -9.40 -41.91 -13.47
N LEU A 8 -9.23 -40.86 -12.65
CA LEU A 8 -9.23 -41.00 -11.18
C LEU A 8 -9.58 -39.66 -10.51
N ILE A 9 -10.84 -39.56 -10.07
CA ILE A 9 -11.37 -38.59 -9.11
C ILE A 9 -11.51 -39.33 -7.77
N ALA A 10 -10.99 -38.77 -6.68
CA ALA A 10 -11.48 -38.90 -5.29
C ALA A 10 -10.43 -38.24 -4.36
N ALA A 11 -10.72 -37.10 -3.73
CA ALA A 11 -11.54 -36.91 -2.52
C ALA A 11 -10.64 -36.69 -1.29
N GLN A 12 -10.73 -35.50 -0.68
CA GLN A 12 -10.84 -35.38 0.77
C GLN A 12 -11.41 -34.00 1.15
N LEU A 13 -12.60 -34.06 1.72
CA LEU A 13 -13.36 -33.00 2.38
C LEU A 13 -13.15 -33.12 3.89
N LEU A 14 -13.38 -32.01 4.59
CA LEU A 14 -13.67 -31.83 6.02
C LEU A 14 -12.49 -31.75 7.01
N SER A 15 -12.32 -30.55 7.57
CA SER A 15 -12.23 -30.38 9.02
C SER A 15 -12.88 -29.05 9.42
N ALA A 16 -13.72 -29.13 10.45
CA ALA A 16 -14.70 -28.17 10.87
C ALA A 16 -14.23 -27.32 12.08
N LEU A 17 -14.75 -26.09 12.14
CA LEU A 17 -15.25 -25.36 13.32
C LEU A 17 -14.56 -25.60 14.68
N ALA A 18 -13.84 -24.58 15.15
CA ALA A 18 -13.65 -24.32 16.57
C ALA A 18 -13.72 -22.81 16.85
N LEU A 19 -14.94 -22.31 17.12
CA LEU A 19 -15.17 -21.04 17.81
C LEU A 19 -15.26 -21.30 19.32
N PRO A 20 -14.57 -20.54 20.18
CA PRO A 20 -14.98 -20.35 21.57
C PRO A 20 -15.92 -19.15 21.70
N ALA A 21 -17.13 -19.41 22.22
CA ALA A 21 -18.11 -18.40 22.65
C ALA A 21 -17.73 -17.81 24.04
N PRO A 22 -18.27 -16.62 24.39
CA PRO A 22 -17.80 -15.78 25.50
C PRO A 22 -18.32 -16.23 26.87
N LYS A 23 -17.57 -15.88 27.92
CA LYS A 23 -18.01 -15.97 29.33
C LYS A 23 -18.59 -14.63 29.77
N GLU A 24 -19.88 -14.62 30.09
CA GLU A 24 -20.52 -13.63 30.95
C GLU A 24 -20.69 -14.15 32.38
N ALA A 25 -20.96 -13.20 33.28
CA ALA A 25 -21.46 -13.29 34.65
C ALA A 25 -20.44 -13.13 35.79
N GLY A 26 -20.52 -11.96 36.44
CA GLY A 26 -19.88 -11.64 37.71
C GLY A 26 -20.28 -10.24 38.21
N GLN A 27 -21.52 -10.10 38.67
CA GLN A 27 -22.10 -8.89 39.26
C GLN A 27 -21.73 -8.75 40.76
N VAL A 28 -21.85 -7.51 41.29
CA VAL A 28 -21.93 -7.02 42.70
C VAL A 28 -20.67 -7.20 43.59
N THR A 29 -20.14 -6.16 44.25
CA THR A 29 -20.80 -5.41 45.34
C THR A 29 -20.02 -4.11 45.67
N SER A 30 -20.76 -3.08 46.09
CA SER A 30 -20.32 -1.78 46.61
C SER A 30 -19.51 -1.84 47.90
N VAL A 31 -18.61 -0.87 48.12
CA VAL A 31 -18.36 -0.26 49.44
C VAL A 31 -18.03 1.23 49.27
N SER A 32 -18.87 2.06 49.89
CA SER A 32 -18.68 3.50 50.11
C SER A 32 -17.58 3.78 51.13
N ALA A 33 -16.77 4.81 50.91
CA ALA A 33 -16.15 5.60 51.98
C ALA A 33 -15.71 6.99 51.45
N THR A 34 -16.52 8.01 51.71
CA THR A 34 -16.14 9.42 51.95
C THR A 34 -15.71 9.56 53.44
N PRO A 35 -15.18 10.69 53.99
CA PRO A 35 -15.34 12.10 53.57
C PRO A 35 -14.16 13.09 53.85
N THR A 36 -14.45 14.39 53.62
CA THR A 36 -13.92 15.60 54.33
C THR A 36 -12.68 16.25 53.68
N THR A 37 -12.66 17.51 53.21
CA THR A 37 -12.98 18.82 53.85
C THR A 37 -13.05 19.90 52.76
N ALA A 38 -14.19 20.54 52.50
CA ALA A 38 -14.65 21.89 52.94
C ALA A 38 -13.76 23.09 52.56
N ALA A 39 -14.29 23.98 51.70
CA ALA A 39 -14.55 25.41 51.99
C ALA A 39 -15.21 26.14 50.79
N GLU A 40 -16.47 26.55 50.98
CA GLU A 40 -17.21 27.59 50.23
C GLU A 40 -16.78 29.01 50.70
N PRO A 41 -17.52 30.14 50.51
CA PRO A 41 -18.66 30.50 49.61
C PRO A 41 -18.40 31.87 48.89
N VAL A 42 -19.25 32.40 47.99
CA VAL A 42 -20.46 33.25 48.24
C VAL A 42 -21.02 33.60 46.84
N ALA A 43 -22.20 33.09 46.46
CA ALA A 43 -23.53 33.75 46.41
C ALA A 43 -23.66 34.87 45.34
N THR A 44 -24.77 35.10 44.61
CA THR A 44 -26.18 34.94 44.99
C THR A 44 -27.07 35.12 43.73
N THR A 45 -28.16 34.33 43.63
CA THR A 45 -29.55 34.71 43.21
C THR A 45 -29.87 35.12 41.75
N THR A 46 -31.02 34.81 41.12
CA THR A 46 -32.32 34.27 41.58
C THR A 46 -33.18 33.86 40.37
N ALA A 47 -33.88 32.71 40.52
CA ALA A 47 -35.30 32.35 40.23
C ALA A 47 -35.94 32.80 38.89
N ALA A 48 -36.85 32.10 38.20
CA ALA A 48 -37.94 31.12 38.46
C ALA A 48 -38.93 31.40 37.28
N ALA A 49 -39.93 30.62 36.84
CA ALA A 49 -40.54 29.33 37.17
C ALA A 49 -41.59 29.04 36.07
N GLY A 50 -42.16 27.82 36.12
CA GLY A 50 -43.44 27.41 35.49
C GLY A 50 -43.21 26.53 34.26
N GLY A 51 -43.53 25.23 34.23
CA GLY A 51 -44.76 24.53 34.67
C GLY A 51 -45.66 24.36 33.44
N GLU A 52 -46.39 23.28 33.13
CA GLU A 52 -46.59 21.93 33.67
C GLU A 52 -47.43 21.17 32.61
N ALA A 53 -47.22 19.85 32.50
CA ALA A 53 -48.11 18.76 32.02
C ALA A 53 -48.92 18.83 30.70
N GLY A 54 -48.98 17.68 30.01
CA GLY A 54 -50.14 17.30 29.19
C GLY A 54 -49.87 16.24 28.13
N ALA A 55 -50.36 15.02 28.35
CA ALA A 55 -50.29 13.84 27.47
C ALA A 55 -51.21 13.92 26.23
N GLY A 56 -50.93 13.10 25.22
CA GLY A 56 -51.91 12.75 24.17
C GLY A 56 -51.30 12.03 22.97
N GLU A 57 -51.77 10.81 22.72
CA GLU A 57 -51.48 9.92 21.58
C GLU A 57 -51.86 10.54 20.21
N GLY A 58 -51.17 10.10 19.15
CA GLY A 58 -51.55 10.36 17.76
C GLY A 58 -50.72 9.55 16.77
N GLU A 59 -51.40 8.67 16.03
CA GLU A 59 -50.92 7.77 14.98
C GLU A 59 -50.34 8.45 13.72
N ALA A 60 -49.57 7.64 12.99
CA ALA A 60 -49.37 7.62 11.54
C ALA A 60 -48.52 8.72 10.88
N GLY A 61 -47.35 8.29 10.38
CA GLY A 61 -46.57 9.01 9.38
C GLY A 61 -45.58 8.07 8.73
N ALA A 62 -45.94 7.54 7.56
CA ALA A 62 -45.01 6.89 6.65
C ALA A 62 -43.95 7.91 6.22
N GLY A 63 -42.67 7.56 6.39
CA GLY A 63 -41.54 8.31 5.88
C GLY A 63 -40.59 7.33 5.21
N GLU A 64 -40.55 7.40 3.88
CA GLU A 64 -39.55 6.75 3.04
C GLU A 64 -38.15 7.11 3.54
N GLY A 65 -37.31 6.09 3.73
CA GLY A 65 -35.89 6.27 3.95
C GLY A 65 -35.23 6.63 2.63
N GLU A 66 -34.87 7.90 2.47
CA GLU A 66 -33.90 8.37 1.49
C GLU A 66 -32.54 7.71 1.77
N ALA A 67 -32.20 6.71 0.95
CA ALA A 67 -30.83 6.29 0.76
C ALA A 67 -30.12 7.36 -0.06
N GLY A 68 -29.25 8.14 0.58
CA GLY A 68 -28.37 9.09 -0.09
C GLY A 68 -27.36 8.33 -0.95
N ALA A 69 -27.69 8.17 -2.24
CA ALA A 69 -26.71 7.95 -3.28
C ALA A 69 -25.99 9.28 -3.50
N GLY A 70 -24.75 9.37 -3.02
CA GLY A 70 -23.84 10.44 -3.42
C GLY A 70 -23.45 10.19 -4.87
N GLU A 71 -24.18 10.84 -5.77
CA GLU A 71 -23.84 10.98 -7.18
C GLU A 71 -22.68 11.99 -7.23
N GLY A 72 -21.46 11.46 -7.24
CA GLY A 72 -20.24 12.25 -7.46
C GLY A 72 -20.17 12.60 -8.93
N GLU A 73 -20.19 13.90 -9.23
CA GLU A 73 -19.92 14.47 -10.54
C GLU A 73 -18.60 13.94 -11.10
N ALA A 74 -18.70 13.27 -12.25
CA ALA A 74 -17.56 12.94 -13.09
C ALA A 74 -16.86 14.24 -13.49
N GLY A 75 -15.65 14.46 -12.95
CA GLY A 75 -14.68 15.36 -13.53
C GLY A 75 -14.18 14.72 -14.81
N ALA A 76 -14.37 15.39 -15.95
CA ALA A 76 -13.90 14.90 -17.23
C ALA A 76 -12.37 14.94 -17.29
N GLY A 77 -11.73 13.78 -17.11
CA GLY A 77 -10.48 13.45 -17.77
C GLY A 77 -10.78 13.00 -19.20
N GLU A 78 -10.23 13.67 -20.20
CA GLU A 78 -10.28 13.19 -21.59
C GLU A 78 -9.23 12.08 -21.77
N GLY A 79 -9.48 10.90 -21.21
CA GLY A 79 -8.94 9.64 -21.69
C GLY A 79 -9.95 9.03 -22.67
N GLU A 80 -9.50 8.44 -23.78
CA GLU A 80 -10.37 7.70 -24.70
C GLU A 80 -10.90 6.43 -24.00
N GLY A 81 -11.94 6.58 -23.18
CA GLY A 81 -12.56 5.46 -22.48
C GLY A 81 -12.98 4.39 -23.47
N GLU A 82 -12.33 3.22 -23.39
CA GLU A 82 -12.81 2.05 -24.10
C GLU A 82 -14.23 1.72 -23.59
N GLU A 83 -15.09 1.13 -24.42
CA GLU A 83 -16.51 0.88 -24.09
C GLU A 83 -16.75 -0.05 -22.86
N ASN A 84 -15.69 -0.43 -22.11
CA ASN A 84 -15.71 -1.26 -20.90
C ASN A 84 -14.75 -0.77 -19.79
N GLU A 85 -14.71 0.54 -19.56
CA GLU A 85 -13.92 1.16 -18.49
C GLU A 85 -14.79 1.98 -17.53
N VAL A 86 -14.39 2.01 -16.26
CA VAL A 86 -14.99 2.82 -15.20
C VAL A 86 -13.90 3.68 -14.58
N GLU A 87 -13.92 4.97 -14.89
CA GLU A 87 -13.12 5.97 -14.20
C GLU A 87 -13.83 6.40 -12.89
N GLN A 88 -13.09 6.47 -11.79
CA GLN A 88 -13.62 6.95 -10.51
C GLN A 88 -12.58 7.72 -9.70
N GLU A 89 -13.05 8.77 -9.02
CA GLU A 89 -12.25 9.54 -8.07
C GLU A 89 -12.30 8.91 -6.67
N ALA A 90 -11.19 8.96 -5.95
CA ALA A 90 -11.05 8.41 -4.61
C ALA A 90 -10.40 9.39 -3.62
N GLU A 91 -10.54 9.10 -2.33
CA GLU A 91 -9.81 9.78 -1.25
C GLU A 91 -8.83 8.82 -0.58
N PHE A 92 -7.66 9.32 -0.19
CA PHE A 92 -6.72 8.55 0.62
C PHE A 92 -7.35 8.17 1.99
N GLY A 93 -7.14 6.93 2.41
CA GLY A 93 -7.66 6.37 3.65
C GLY A 93 -9.12 5.93 3.58
N ALA A 94 -9.84 6.14 2.47
CA ALA A 94 -11.17 5.61 2.26
C ALA A 94 -11.14 4.16 1.75
N VAL A 95 -12.23 3.41 1.96
CA VAL A 95 -12.44 2.12 1.28
C VAL A 95 -13.24 2.39 0.02
N ILE A 96 -12.68 2.01 -1.12
CA ILE A 96 -13.26 2.15 -2.45
C ILE A 96 -13.68 0.78 -2.95
N GLN A 97 -14.80 0.69 -3.66
CA GLN A 97 -15.22 -0.54 -4.30
C GLN A 97 -14.65 -0.60 -5.71
N LEU A 98 -14.02 -1.72 -6.05
CA LEU A 98 -13.58 -2.02 -7.40
C LEU A 98 -14.58 -3.00 -8.01
N GLY A 99 -15.08 -2.67 -9.21
CA GLY A 99 -16.04 -3.46 -9.95
C GLY A 99 -15.54 -4.86 -10.26
N GLY A 100 -16.45 -5.78 -10.57
CA GLY A 100 -16.09 -7.08 -11.15
C GLY A 100 -16.58 -7.17 -12.60
N GLY A 101 -16.57 -8.37 -13.17
CA GLY A 101 -17.06 -8.59 -14.53
C GLY A 101 -16.01 -8.39 -15.61
N ASP A 102 -14.73 -8.33 -15.25
CA ASP A 102 -13.63 -8.01 -16.17
C ASP A 102 -13.81 -6.64 -16.86
N VAL A 103 -14.39 -5.68 -16.15
CA VAL A 103 -14.45 -4.26 -16.53
C VAL A 103 -13.25 -3.56 -15.88
N LYS A 104 -12.52 -2.78 -16.67
CA LYS A 104 -11.36 -2.02 -16.15
C LYS A 104 -11.87 -0.90 -15.25
N THR A 105 -11.27 -0.73 -14.07
CA THR A 105 -11.60 0.34 -13.13
C THR A 105 -10.36 1.13 -12.82
N ASP A 106 -10.43 2.42 -13.11
CA ASP A 106 -9.33 3.36 -13.02
C ASP A 106 -9.65 4.28 -11.84
N THR A 107 -8.86 4.13 -10.78
CA THR A 107 -9.12 4.82 -9.51
C THR A 107 -8.09 5.91 -9.31
N LEU A 108 -8.51 7.14 -9.54
CA LEU A 108 -7.63 8.30 -9.45
C LEU A 108 -7.67 8.90 -8.04
N PHE A 109 -6.49 9.17 -7.49
CA PHE A 109 -6.34 9.76 -6.16
C PHE A 109 -6.02 11.26 -6.25
N PRO A 110 -6.24 12.05 -5.19
CA PRO A 110 -6.00 13.48 -5.23
C PRO A 110 -4.54 13.79 -5.61
N PRO A 111 -4.29 14.85 -6.40
CA PRO A 111 -2.95 15.21 -6.83
C PRO A 111 -2.08 15.65 -5.64
N GLY A 112 -0.83 15.22 -5.68
CA GLY A 112 0.27 15.68 -4.84
C GLY A 112 0.95 16.93 -5.39
N THR A 113 2.24 17.07 -5.08
CA THR A 113 3.03 18.24 -5.50
C THR A 113 3.25 18.26 -7.00
N ASN A 114 3.60 17.11 -7.55
CA ASN A 114 4.05 16.94 -8.91
C ASN A 114 3.06 16.17 -9.79
N GLY A 115 2.33 15.23 -9.23
CA GLY A 115 1.40 14.38 -9.96
C GLY A 115 0.42 13.68 -9.05
N ARG A 116 -0.33 12.73 -9.60
CA ARG A 116 -1.31 11.94 -8.87
C ARG A 116 -1.06 10.46 -9.06
N LEU A 117 -1.40 9.68 -8.02
CA LEU A 117 -1.45 8.23 -8.11
C LEU A 117 -2.75 7.82 -8.78
N GLU A 118 -2.66 6.82 -9.65
CA GLU A 118 -3.77 6.03 -10.13
C GLU A 118 -3.53 4.55 -9.85
N VAL A 119 -4.63 3.81 -9.61
CA VAL A 119 -4.61 2.36 -9.48
C VAL A 119 -5.63 1.79 -10.46
N GLU A 120 -5.14 1.13 -11.52
CA GLU A 120 -5.99 0.36 -12.41
C GLU A 120 -6.20 -1.08 -11.91
N PHE A 121 -7.44 -1.55 -11.99
CA PHE A 121 -7.84 -2.89 -11.63
C PHE A 121 -8.79 -3.49 -12.65
N GLN A 122 -8.56 -4.75 -13.01
CA GLN A 122 -9.54 -5.54 -13.76
C GLN A 122 -9.54 -6.96 -13.22
N ASN A 123 -10.74 -7.51 -12.99
CA ASN A 123 -10.91 -8.91 -12.66
C ASN A 123 -12.38 -9.34 -12.77
N GLN A 124 -12.61 -10.65 -12.91
CA GLN A 124 -13.95 -11.22 -12.93
C GLN A 124 -14.73 -10.96 -11.64
N GLN A 125 -14.07 -10.95 -10.47
CA GLN A 125 -14.66 -10.59 -9.19
C GLN A 125 -14.06 -9.28 -8.66
N GLY A 126 -14.93 -8.39 -8.19
CA GLY A 126 -14.51 -7.12 -7.58
C GLY A 126 -13.69 -7.29 -6.30
N ARG A 127 -13.15 -6.17 -5.83
CA ARG A 127 -12.35 -6.06 -4.61
C ARG A 127 -12.70 -4.77 -3.88
N GLN A 128 -12.28 -4.66 -2.62
CA GLN A 128 -12.20 -3.36 -1.95
C GLN A 128 -10.76 -2.89 -1.99
N LEU A 129 -10.55 -1.65 -2.42
CA LEU A 129 -9.28 -0.94 -2.43
C LEU A 129 -9.24 0.05 -1.27
N ARG A 130 -8.07 0.20 -0.66
CA ARG A 130 -7.75 1.31 0.21
C ARG A 130 -6.33 1.73 -0.10
N VAL A 131 -6.12 3.02 -0.34
CA VAL A 131 -4.78 3.58 -0.47
C VAL A 131 -4.56 4.59 0.64
N THR A 132 -3.44 4.51 1.35
CA THR A 132 -3.09 5.48 2.40
C THR A 132 -1.71 6.06 2.16
N GLU A 133 -1.54 7.35 2.37
CA GLU A 133 -0.23 7.98 2.28
C GLU A 133 0.62 7.70 3.52
N ASN A 134 1.91 7.42 3.31
CA ASN A 134 2.94 7.45 4.32
C ASN A 134 3.75 8.72 4.15
N THR A 135 3.59 9.66 5.08
CA THR A 135 4.25 10.98 5.09
C THR A 135 5.68 10.96 5.64
N ASN A 136 6.17 9.78 6.01
CA ASN A 136 7.55 9.56 6.40
C ASN A 136 8.06 8.29 5.71
N PRO A 137 8.21 8.32 4.37
CA PRO A 137 8.69 7.17 3.61
C PRO A 137 10.16 6.86 3.96
N ALA A 138 10.59 5.64 3.63
CA ALA A 138 12.01 5.32 3.65
C ALA A 138 12.79 6.21 2.67
N PRO A 139 14.11 6.40 2.87
CA PRO A 139 14.91 7.20 1.94
C PRO A 139 14.85 6.65 0.51
N PRO A 140 14.96 7.52 -0.51
CA PRO A 140 15.08 7.09 -1.90
C PRO A 140 16.28 6.14 -2.12
N PRO A 141 16.19 5.24 -3.12
CA PRO A 141 17.35 4.50 -3.59
C PRO A 141 18.49 5.43 -4.01
N ALA A 142 19.75 5.02 -3.83
CA ALA A 142 20.90 5.85 -4.18
C ALA A 142 20.90 6.25 -5.66
N GLY A 143 21.15 7.53 -5.94
CA GLY A 143 21.13 8.09 -7.30
C GLY A 143 19.74 8.48 -7.79
N PHE A 144 18.73 8.47 -6.91
CA PHE A 144 17.37 8.87 -7.20
C PHE A 144 16.83 9.84 -6.14
N VAL A 145 15.92 10.72 -6.58
CA VAL A 145 15.05 11.50 -5.70
C VAL A 145 13.64 10.94 -5.74
N ALA A 146 12.89 11.07 -4.64
CA ALA A 146 11.46 10.81 -4.65
C ALA A 146 10.74 11.95 -5.40
N LEU A 147 9.79 11.58 -6.25
CA LEU A 147 8.97 12.52 -7.00
C LEU A 147 7.91 13.18 -6.11
N GLU A 148 7.49 12.52 -5.04
CA GLU A 148 6.59 13.07 -4.02
C GLU A 148 7.22 12.90 -2.62
N PRO A 149 6.88 13.74 -1.64
CA PRO A 149 7.36 13.60 -0.26
C PRO A 149 6.66 12.46 0.52
N VAL A 150 5.81 11.68 -0.16
CA VAL A 150 5.02 10.59 0.40
C VAL A 150 5.25 9.29 -0.38
N SER A 151 4.88 8.16 0.22
CA SER A 151 4.67 6.89 -0.47
C SER A 151 3.24 6.40 -0.27
N TYR A 152 2.76 5.52 -1.14
CA TYR A 152 1.38 5.08 -1.21
C TYR A 152 1.24 3.62 -0.79
N LYS A 153 0.51 3.37 0.30
CA LYS A 153 0.20 2.02 0.79
C LYS A 153 -1.09 1.54 0.16
N VAL A 154 -0.98 0.62 -0.79
CA VAL A 154 -2.07 0.00 -1.52
C VAL A 154 -2.49 -1.29 -0.82
N GLU A 155 -3.76 -1.35 -0.42
CA GLU A 155 -4.37 -2.50 0.22
C GLU A 155 -5.58 -2.97 -0.59
N LEU A 156 -5.67 -4.28 -0.82
CA LEU A 156 -6.86 -4.92 -1.40
C LEU A 156 -7.53 -5.84 -0.37
N SER A 157 -8.85 -5.99 -0.45
CA SER A 157 -9.58 -7.02 0.31
C SER A 157 -8.98 -8.40 0.07
N GLY A 158 -8.66 -9.13 1.14
CA GLY A 158 -7.94 -10.40 1.06
C GLY A 158 -6.41 -10.25 1.05
N GLY A 159 -5.89 -9.02 1.16
CA GLY A 159 -4.46 -8.72 1.19
C GLY A 159 -3.73 -9.23 -0.06
N ARG A 160 -2.47 -9.64 0.12
CA ARG A 160 -1.64 -10.16 -1.00
C ARG A 160 -2.26 -11.36 -1.70
N ALA A 161 -2.98 -12.22 -0.98
CA ALA A 161 -3.69 -13.37 -1.56
C ALA A 161 -4.87 -12.93 -2.44
N GLY A 162 -5.55 -11.85 -2.06
CA GLY A 162 -6.63 -11.25 -2.84
C GLY A 162 -6.16 -10.61 -4.16
N ALA A 163 -4.86 -10.31 -4.25
CA ALA A 163 -4.20 -9.73 -5.42
C ALA A 163 -3.57 -10.78 -6.35
N GLN A 164 -3.70 -12.09 -6.07
CA GLN A 164 -3.13 -13.12 -6.92
C GLN A 164 -4.05 -13.42 -8.11
N GLY A 165 -3.46 -13.50 -9.32
CA GLY A 165 -4.15 -13.95 -10.52
C GLY A 165 -5.29 -13.02 -10.97
N LEU A 166 -5.21 -11.73 -10.63
CA LEU A 166 -6.10 -10.72 -11.18
C LEU A 166 -5.80 -10.51 -12.67
N THR A 167 -6.81 -10.10 -13.45
CA THR A 167 -6.68 -9.86 -14.90
C THR A 167 -5.73 -8.70 -15.19
N LEU A 168 -5.90 -7.58 -14.48
CA LEU A 168 -5.04 -6.39 -14.57
C LEU A 168 -4.78 -5.82 -13.18
N GLN A 169 -3.54 -5.38 -12.97
CA GLN A 169 -3.12 -4.63 -11.80
C GLN A 169 -2.03 -3.65 -12.23
N ARG A 170 -2.29 -2.35 -12.06
CA ARG A 170 -1.30 -1.32 -12.36
C ARG A 170 -1.17 -0.30 -11.23
N ILE A 171 -0.01 0.33 -11.19
CA ILE A 171 0.34 1.41 -10.28
C ILE A 171 0.88 2.52 -11.15
N ASP A 172 0.07 3.55 -11.31
CA ASP A 172 0.29 4.55 -12.33
C ASP A 172 0.50 5.91 -11.70
N TYR A 173 1.26 6.74 -12.38
CA TYR A 173 1.59 8.06 -11.89
C TYR A 173 1.55 9.08 -13.03
N ILE A 174 0.55 9.94 -12.94
CA ILE A 174 0.25 10.95 -13.95
C ILE A 174 0.76 12.30 -13.44
N LEU A 175 1.54 13.03 -14.23
CA LEU A 175 1.94 14.38 -13.85
C LEU A 175 0.75 15.33 -13.81
N ASN A 176 0.77 16.25 -12.84
CA ASN A 176 -0.20 17.33 -12.77
C ASN A 176 -0.16 18.15 -14.07
N GLU A 177 -1.31 18.68 -14.48
CA GLU A 177 -1.39 19.57 -15.62
C GLU A 177 -0.40 20.74 -15.45
N ASN A 178 0.36 21.05 -16.51
CA ASN A 178 1.40 22.07 -16.54
C ASN A 178 2.67 21.77 -15.71
N ASN A 179 2.83 20.57 -15.15
CA ASN A 179 4.13 20.16 -14.61
C ASN A 179 5.14 19.97 -15.76
N THR A 180 6.35 20.50 -15.58
CA THR A 180 7.42 20.45 -16.59
C THR A 180 8.51 19.42 -16.28
N LEU A 181 8.34 18.60 -15.25
CA LEU A 181 9.25 17.50 -14.95
C LEU A 181 9.25 16.48 -16.09
N ASP A 182 10.45 16.00 -16.44
CA ASP A 182 10.60 14.89 -17.38
C ASP A 182 10.62 13.57 -16.59
N ILE A 183 9.52 12.83 -16.67
CA ILE A 183 9.39 11.53 -16.00
C ILE A 183 9.72 10.34 -16.92
N SER A 184 10.19 10.56 -18.15
CA SER A 184 10.49 9.48 -19.12
C SER A 184 11.56 8.49 -18.66
N THR A 185 12.35 8.89 -17.66
CA THR A 185 13.37 8.04 -17.01
C THR A 185 13.02 7.69 -15.57
N GLY A 186 11.81 8.05 -15.14
CA GLY A 186 11.34 7.76 -13.81
C GLY A 186 11.17 6.28 -13.57
N GLN A 187 11.06 5.93 -12.29
CA GLN A 187 10.97 4.55 -11.83
C GLN A 187 9.92 4.47 -10.74
N VAL A 188 9.06 3.46 -10.82
CA VAL A 188 8.14 3.08 -9.74
C VAL A 188 8.79 1.95 -8.94
N ALA A 189 8.90 2.13 -7.62
CA ALA A 189 9.48 1.11 -6.74
C ALA A 189 8.52 0.72 -5.62
N ARG A 190 8.66 -0.54 -5.20
CA ARG A 190 7.97 -1.10 -4.05
C ARG A 190 8.87 -1.08 -2.84
N PHE A 191 8.33 -0.73 -1.69
CA PHE A 191 9.05 -0.83 -0.42
C PHE A 191 9.23 -2.31 -0.04
N CYS A 192 10.47 -2.65 0.29
CA CYS A 192 10.86 -3.97 0.77
C CYS A 192 11.23 -3.86 2.25
N ALA A 193 10.36 -4.37 3.11
CA ALA A 193 10.51 -4.25 4.56
C ALA A 193 11.78 -4.92 5.09
N GLU A 194 12.20 -6.02 4.46
CA GLU A 194 13.42 -6.77 4.80
C GLU A 194 14.70 -5.97 4.53
N ALA A 195 14.71 -5.20 3.44
CA ALA A 195 15.82 -4.32 3.09
C ALA A 195 15.68 -2.92 3.72
N ASN A 196 14.50 -2.59 4.25
CA ASN A 196 14.11 -1.25 4.68
C ASN A 196 14.42 -0.19 3.60
N SER A 197 14.14 -0.53 2.34
CA SER A 197 14.40 0.32 1.18
C SER A 197 13.37 0.09 0.08
N PHE A 198 13.23 1.07 -0.82
CA PHE A 198 12.51 0.89 -2.07
C PHE A 198 13.34 0.08 -3.06
N VAL A 199 12.68 -0.81 -3.82
CA VAL A 199 13.30 -1.70 -4.79
C VAL A 199 12.55 -1.63 -6.12
N PHE A 200 13.31 -1.45 -7.20
CA PHE A 200 12.80 -1.39 -8.58
C PHE A 200 12.59 -2.80 -9.17
N GLY A 201 11.82 -2.89 -10.25
CA GLY A 201 11.70 -4.11 -11.06
C GLY A 201 10.65 -5.12 -10.59
N GLU A 202 9.60 -4.66 -9.89
CA GLU A 202 8.46 -5.50 -9.46
C GLU A 202 7.37 -5.64 -10.55
N GLY A 203 7.64 -5.18 -11.78
CA GLY A 203 6.68 -5.16 -12.87
C GLY A 203 7.28 -4.71 -14.20
N GLU A 204 6.42 -4.57 -15.20
CA GLU A 204 6.72 -3.96 -16.49
C GLU A 204 6.37 -2.46 -16.42
N LEU A 205 7.38 -1.61 -16.59
CA LEU A 205 7.25 -0.16 -16.53
C LEU A 205 7.20 0.42 -17.94
N GLU A 206 6.19 1.24 -18.21
CA GLU A 206 6.01 1.99 -19.44
C GLU A 206 5.95 3.50 -19.12
N PHE A 207 6.41 4.32 -20.07
CA PHE A 207 6.20 5.76 -20.04
C PHE A 207 5.30 6.13 -21.22
N GLU A 208 4.14 6.68 -20.91
CA GLU A 208 3.14 7.10 -21.88
C GLU A 208 3.31 8.60 -22.13
N ALA A 209 3.93 8.94 -23.27
CA ALA A 209 4.38 10.30 -23.54
C ALA A 209 3.22 11.28 -23.78
N GLU A 210 2.11 10.76 -24.30
CA GLU A 210 0.88 11.50 -24.58
C GLU A 210 0.18 11.94 -23.29
N GLU A 211 0.25 11.13 -22.24
CA GLU A 211 -0.44 11.34 -20.95
C GLU A 211 0.51 11.88 -19.87
N ASN A 212 1.81 11.91 -20.14
CA ASN A 212 2.87 12.21 -19.16
C ASN A 212 2.73 11.31 -17.93
N GLU A 213 2.63 10.02 -18.18
CA GLU A 213 2.33 8.99 -17.19
C GLU A 213 3.43 7.92 -17.14
N LEU A 214 3.73 7.45 -15.93
CA LEU A 214 4.46 6.20 -15.72
C LEU A 214 3.48 5.12 -15.30
N THR A 215 3.42 4.04 -16.08
CA THR A 215 2.48 2.94 -15.88
C THR A 215 3.25 1.69 -15.49
N LEU A 216 2.98 1.13 -14.30
CA LEU A 216 3.66 -0.09 -13.82
C LEU A 216 2.67 -1.25 -13.72
N THR A 217 2.74 -2.17 -14.68
CA THR A 217 1.97 -3.43 -14.62
C THR A 217 2.64 -4.45 -13.70
N VAL A 218 1.92 -4.94 -12.69
CA VAL A 218 2.46 -5.80 -11.63
C VAL A 218 1.66 -7.09 -11.44
N GLU A 219 2.31 -8.14 -10.93
CA GLU A 219 1.58 -9.36 -10.52
C GLU A 219 0.87 -9.21 -9.16
N ASN A 220 1.26 -8.21 -8.36
CA ASN A 220 0.69 -7.96 -7.04
C ASN A 220 0.82 -6.49 -6.63
N MET A 221 -0.26 -5.72 -6.76
CA MET A 221 -0.28 -4.30 -6.39
C MET A 221 -0.24 -4.03 -4.88
N VAL A 222 -0.47 -5.04 -4.02
CA VAL A 222 -0.54 -4.82 -2.56
C VAL A 222 0.86 -4.58 -2.00
N GLY A 223 1.11 -3.38 -1.52
CA GLY A 223 2.41 -2.93 -1.05
C GLY A 223 2.46 -1.43 -0.77
N GLU A 224 3.64 -0.95 -0.40
CA GLU A 224 3.93 0.49 -0.33
C GLU A 224 4.76 0.86 -1.57
N TRP A 225 4.34 1.90 -2.28
CA TRP A 225 4.90 2.29 -3.57
C TRP A 225 5.34 3.75 -3.54
N ALA A 226 6.39 4.06 -4.28
CA ALA A 226 6.83 5.44 -4.50
C ALA A 226 7.43 5.58 -5.90
N VAL A 227 7.39 6.81 -6.40
CA VAL A 227 7.89 7.18 -7.72
C VAL A 227 9.16 7.98 -7.57
N PHE A 228 10.14 7.69 -8.41
CA PHE A 228 11.49 8.22 -8.31
C PHE A 228 11.99 8.73 -9.64
N LEU A 229 12.80 9.79 -9.62
CA LEU A 229 13.57 10.26 -10.78
C LEU A 229 15.05 10.08 -10.50
N PRO A 230 15.89 9.73 -11.50
CA PRO A 230 17.34 9.82 -11.35
C PRO A 230 17.74 11.22 -10.88
N ASP A 231 18.72 11.35 -9.98
CA ASP A 231 19.16 12.64 -9.40
C ASP A 231 19.51 13.69 -10.47
N ALA A 232 20.07 13.24 -11.60
CA ALA A 232 20.38 14.11 -12.73
C ALA A 232 19.13 14.61 -13.47
N ALA A 233 18.06 13.82 -13.49
CA ALA A 233 16.76 14.18 -14.08
C ALA A 233 15.93 15.07 -13.15
N ALA A 234 16.12 14.95 -11.83
CA ALA A 234 15.51 15.81 -10.82
C ALA A 234 15.88 17.29 -10.95
N GLY A 235 17.02 17.59 -11.59
CA GLY A 235 17.53 18.95 -11.78
C GLY A 235 16.74 19.83 -12.78
N GLY A 236 15.65 19.32 -13.37
CA GLY A 236 14.80 20.05 -14.31
C GLY A 236 13.83 21.06 -13.67
N GLY A 237 13.63 21.02 -12.35
CA GLY A 237 12.66 21.88 -11.66
C GLY A 237 13.12 22.30 -10.27
N ALA A 238 13.35 23.60 -10.11
CA ALA A 238 13.66 24.33 -8.87
C ALA A 238 15.07 24.15 -8.26
N GLU A 239 15.87 25.22 -8.38
CA GLU A 239 16.98 25.54 -7.47
C GLU A 239 16.47 25.51 -6.01
N ALA A 240 16.78 24.42 -5.29
CA ALA A 240 16.70 24.40 -3.84
C ALA A 240 17.99 25.00 -3.27
N GLY A 241 17.81 26.04 -2.46
CA GLY A 241 18.86 26.92 -1.96
C GLY A 241 20.02 26.23 -1.27
N ALA A 242 21.18 26.89 -1.41
CA ALA A 242 22.39 26.66 -0.66
C ALA A 242 22.13 26.63 0.85
N GLY A 243 22.06 25.43 1.41
CA GLY A 243 22.29 25.16 2.83
C GLY A 243 23.75 24.81 3.03
N ALA A 244 24.53 25.78 3.49
CA ALA A 244 25.94 25.62 3.82
C ALA A 244 26.15 24.69 5.03
N GLY A 245 27.13 23.80 4.91
CA GLY A 245 27.99 23.37 6.02
C GLY A 245 27.81 21.94 6.52
N ALA A 246 28.78 21.07 6.18
CA ALA A 246 29.79 20.63 7.15
C ALA A 246 30.79 19.69 6.46
N GLU A 247 32.06 20.08 6.54
CA GLU A 247 33.23 19.28 6.13
C GLU A 247 33.31 17.99 6.96
N ALA A 248 33.54 16.86 6.29
CA ALA A 248 34.10 15.66 6.93
C ALA A 248 34.88 14.82 5.91
N ASP A 249 36.20 14.97 6.01
CA ASP A 249 37.25 13.94 5.97
C ASP A 249 37.34 12.98 4.77
N ALA A 250 38.46 13.12 4.07
CA ALA A 250 38.95 12.19 3.06
C ALA A 250 39.60 10.96 3.71
N GLY A 251 39.14 9.77 3.32
CA GLY A 251 39.79 8.49 3.61
C GLY A 251 39.93 7.66 2.34
N GLU A 252 41.16 7.42 1.93
CA GLU A 252 41.59 6.84 0.66
C GLU A 252 41.83 5.32 0.75
N GLY A 253 41.47 4.60 -0.32
CA GLY A 253 41.99 3.27 -0.71
C GLY A 253 41.02 2.10 -0.50
N ALA A 254 41.09 0.98 -1.22
CA ALA A 254 41.67 0.60 -2.51
C ALA A 254 41.13 -0.81 -2.85
N ASP A 255 41.14 -1.15 -4.13
CA ASP A 255 41.34 -2.49 -4.72
C ASP A 255 40.25 -3.59 -4.67
N ALA A 256 39.66 -3.80 -5.86
CA ALA A 256 39.57 -5.04 -6.66
C ALA A 256 39.35 -6.44 -6.03
N GLY A 257 38.43 -7.19 -6.66
CA GLY A 257 38.40 -8.65 -6.60
C GLY A 257 37.21 -9.26 -7.34
N ALA A 258 37.44 -9.63 -8.61
CA ALA A 258 36.56 -10.50 -9.38
C ALA A 258 36.72 -11.97 -8.96
N ASP A 259 35.63 -12.75 -8.87
CA ASP A 259 35.61 -14.12 -9.42
C ASP A 259 34.18 -14.68 -9.52
N ALA A 260 34.03 -15.60 -10.47
CA ALA A 260 32.80 -16.27 -10.88
C ALA A 260 32.60 -17.59 -10.13
N GLY A 261 31.36 -18.07 -10.04
CA GLY A 261 31.07 -19.42 -9.57
C GLY A 261 29.61 -19.80 -9.66
N ALA A 262 29.30 -20.81 -10.48
CA ALA A 262 27.98 -21.32 -10.78
C ALA A 262 27.51 -22.44 -9.81
N ASP A 263 26.19 -22.61 -9.81
CA ASP A 263 25.41 -23.87 -9.67
C ASP A 263 24.88 -24.34 -8.30
N ALA A 264 23.73 -25.03 -8.42
CA ALA A 264 22.95 -25.88 -7.52
C ALA A 264 21.88 -25.21 -6.63
N GLY A 265 20.62 -25.53 -6.93
CA GLY A 265 19.42 -25.05 -6.22
C GLY A 265 18.92 -25.98 -5.10
N ALA A 266 17.87 -25.53 -4.42
CA ALA A 266 16.67 -26.31 -4.03
C ALA A 266 15.77 -25.47 -3.09
N ASP A 267 14.51 -25.33 -3.51
CA ASP A 267 13.26 -25.27 -2.74
C ASP A 267 13.27 -24.94 -1.22
N ALA A 268 12.61 -23.83 -0.84
CA ALA A 268 11.51 -23.80 0.14
C ALA A 268 10.99 -22.37 0.44
N GLY A 269 9.71 -22.11 0.13
CA GLY A 269 8.87 -21.10 0.80
C GLY A 269 8.83 -19.70 0.18
N GLY A 270 8.06 -19.53 -0.90
CA GLY A 270 8.02 -18.33 -1.73
C GLY A 270 7.38 -17.08 -1.09
N CYS A 271 8.14 -15.98 -1.11
CA CYS A 271 7.58 -14.67 -1.43
C CYS A 271 7.23 -14.67 -2.94
N GLY A 272 6.04 -14.17 -3.31
CA GLY A 272 5.59 -14.12 -4.71
C GLY A 272 6.52 -13.32 -5.63
N ALA A 273 6.34 -13.47 -6.95
CA ALA A 273 7.22 -12.95 -7.99
C ALA A 273 7.65 -11.50 -7.73
N GLY A 274 8.96 -11.31 -7.75
CA GLY A 274 9.69 -10.30 -6.98
C GLY A 274 10.97 -10.92 -6.42
N THR A 275 11.65 -11.72 -7.26
CA THR A 275 12.84 -12.51 -6.91
C THR A 275 14.02 -11.66 -6.44
N THR A 276 13.98 -10.35 -6.65
CA THR A 276 15.08 -9.42 -6.35
C THR A 276 15.28 -9.24 -4.85
N CYS A 277 14.24 -9.06 -4.04
CA CYS A 277 14.44 -8.83 -2.60
C CYS A 277 15.05 -10.03 -1.88
N ARG A 278 14.61 -11.24 -2.20
CA ARG A 278 15.15 -12.45 -1.57
C ARG A 278 16.49 -12.86 -2.16
N ALA A 279 16.69 -12.76 -3.47
CA ALA A 279 18.01 -12.99 -4.06
C ALA A 279 19.05 -11.97 -3.57
N LEU A 280 18.65 -10.71 -3.36
CA LEU A 280 19.50 -9.67 -2.79
C LEU A 280 19.81 -9.98 -1.31
N LEU A 281 18.81 -10.36 -0.51
CA LEU A 281 19.03 -10.75 0.89
C LEU A 281 19.93 -12.00 0.99
N ASP A 282 19.70 -13.01 0.16
CA ASP A 282 20.47 -14.26 0.13
C ASP A 282 21.91 -13.99 -0.36
N ALA A 283 22.10 -13.11 -1.36
CA ALA A 283 23.42 -12.67 -1.80
C ALA A 283 24.16 -11.88 -0.70
N LEU A 284 23.47 -10.97 0.01
CA LEU A 284 24.02 -10.25 1.15
C LEU A 284 24.40 -11.20 2.30
N GLN A 285 23.54 -12.18 2.60
CA GLN A 285 23.83 -13.18 3.63
C GLN A 285 24.97 -14.12 3.24
N GLN A 286 25.10 -14.50 1.96
CA GLN A 286 26.28 -15.24 1.48
C GLN A 286 27.55 -14.40 1.57
N LEU A 287 27.50 -13.11 1.26
CA LEU A 287 28.64 -12.20 1.38
C LEU A 287 29.10 -12.06 2.85
N ILE A 288 28.15 -11.96 3.79
CA ILE A 288 28.43 -11.85 5.23
C ILE A 288 28.85 -13.20 5.83
N GLY A 289 28.30 -14.32 5.35
CA GLY A 289 28.54 -15.67 5.87
C GLY A 289 29.78 -16.38 5.30
N GLY A 290 30.34 -15.92 4.18
CA GLY A 290 31.45 -16.57 3.46
C GLY A 290 32.84 -16.46 4.08
N GLY A 291 33.01 -15.80 5.23
CA GLY A 291 34.32 -15.51 5.84
C GLY A 291 34.95 -16.63 6.68
N ALA A 292 34.31 -17.79 6.86
CA ALA A 292 34.82 -18.85 7.74
C ALA A 292 35.08 -20.17 6.99
N ALA A 293 35.95 -20.13 5.98
CA ALA A 293 36.59 -21.35 5.49
C ALA A 293 37.52 -21.91 6.59
N ALA A 294 37.06 -22.96 7.28
CA ALA A 294 37.85 -23.71 8.22
C ALA A 294 39.12 -24.26 7.54
N ALA A 295 40.28 -23.84 8.04
CA ALA A 295 41.57 -24.34 7.58
C ALA A 295 41.63 -25.88 7.76
N PRO A 296 42.07 -26.64 6.74
CA PRO A 296 42.24 -28.08 6.87
C PRO A 296 43.35 -28.37 7.89
N GLY A 297 43.00 -29.13 8.93
CA GLY A 297 43.89 -29.50 10.03
C GLY A 297 45.16 -30.19 9.53
N ALA A 298 46.30 -29.68 9.99
CA ALA A 298 47.59 -30.29 9.80
C ALA A 298 47.62 -31.70 10.41
N ALA A 299 47.85 -32.70 9.56
CA ALA A 299 48.14 -34.07 9.99
C ALA A 299 49.48 -34.09 10.75
N LYS A 300 49.44 -34.53 12.00
CA LYS A 300 50.65 -34.87 12.78
C LYS A 300 51.23 -36.19 12.26
N ALA A 301 52.54 -36.16 11.99
CA ALA A 301 53.41 -37.33 11.89
C ALA A 301 53.72 -37.91 13.27
#